data_AF-A0A4D4MTZ1-F1
#
_entry.id   AF-A0A4D4MTZ1-F1
#
_cell.length_a   1.000
_cell.length_b   1.000
_cell.length_c   1.000
_cell.angle_alpha   90.00
_cell.angle_beta   90.00
_cell.angle_gamma   90.00
#
_symmetry.space_group_name_H-M   'P 1'
#
loop_
_entity.id
_entity.type
_entity.pdbx_description
1 polymer ?
#
loop_
_entity_poly.entity_id
_entity_poly.type
_entity_poly.pdbx_seq_one_letter_code
_entity_poly.pdbx_strand_id
1 'polypeptide(L)'
;MGLDICYTNHADADDDDIATMLTMLGVAGASFVICTPGGDDIMLNYQSASYHDALYLREVLGLRPAPEFEDWLSRIGLLDDAGAIRDVTGTAHPLTAIGRELAA
;
A
#
# COMPACT_ATOMS: atom_id res chain seq x y z
N MET A 1 13.62 -2.47 10.79
CA MET A 1 12.53 -2.83 11.72
C MET A 1 11.24 -2.26 11.16
N GLY A 2 10.10 -2.95 11.29
CA GLY A 2 8.80 -2.48 10.82
C GLY A 2 7.79 -2.35 11.97
N LEU A 3 6.61 -1.82 11.66
CA LEU A 3 5.52 -1.61 12.61
C LEU A 3 4.15 -1.74 11.93
N ASP A 4 3.18 -2.36 12.59
CA ASP A 4 1.76 -2.20 12.26
C ASP A 4 1.23 -0.96 12.98
N ILE A 5 0.72 0.01 12.23
CA ILE A 5 0.21 1.26 12.76
C ILE A 5 -1.30 1.13 12.77
N CYS A 6 -1.86 1.08 13.96
CA CYS A 6 -3.26 0.76 14.09
C CYS A 6 -3.91 1.32 15.35
N TYR A 7 -5.22 1.48 15.31
CA TYR A 7 -6.01 1.87 16.46
C TYR A 7 -7.36 1.15 16.48
N THR A 8 -8.04 1.22 17.62
CA THR A 8 -9.42 0.77 17.76
C THR A 8 -10.30 1.96 18.07
N ASN A 9 -11.58 1.91 17.69
CA ASN A 9 -12.54 3.00 17.90
C ASN A 9 -12.79 3.40 19.38
N HIS A 10 -12.21 2.67 20.34
CA HIS A 10 -12.28 3.00 21.77
C HIS A 10 -11.04 3.75 22.28
N ALA A 11 -9.99 3.84 21.48
CA ALA A 11 -8.84 4.68 21.75
C ALA A 11 -9.13 6.12 21.27
N ASP A 12 -8.50 7.10 21.92
CA ASP A 12 -8.47 8.48 21.45
C ASP A 12 -7.43 8.59 20.34
N ALA A 13 -7.80 8.06 19.17
CA ALA A 13 -6.97 8.03 17.97
C ALA A 13 -7.86 7.94 16.72
N ASP A 14 -7.34 8.42 15.60
CA ASP A 14 -8.00 8.36 14.30
C ASP A 14 -7.01 8.12 13.13
N ASP A 15 -7.49 8.22 11.89
CA ASP A 15 -6.68 8.00 10.69
C ASP A 15 -5.58 9.08 10.50
N ASP A 16 -5.71 10.27 11.10
CA ASP A 16 -4.65 11.28 11.06
C ASP A 16 -3.45 10.85 11.93
N ASP A 17 -3.69 10.12 13.02
CA ASP A 17 -2.63 9.50 13.82
C ASP A 17 -1.88 8.43 13.04
N ILE A 18 -2.60 7.61 12.25
CA ILE A 18 -1.99 6.63 11.35
C ILE A 18 -1.08 7.34 10.34
N ALA A 19 -1.58 8.37 9.65
CA ALA A 19 -0.81 9.12 8.65
C ALA A 19 0.41 9.82 9.24
N THR A 20 0.28 10.38 10.44
CA THR A 20 1.37 11.02 11.18
C THR A 20 2.46 10.01 11.53
N MET A 21 2.10 8.89 12.16
CA MET A 21 3.04 7.83 12.53
C MET A 21 3.69 7.22 11.30
N LEU A 22 2.93 6.99 10.23
CA LEU A 22 3.43 6.44 8.97
C LEU A 22 4.53 7.33 8.37
N THR A 23 4.29 8.64 8.34
CA THR A 23 5.27 9.62 7.84
C THR A 23 6.53 9.63 8.70
N MET A 24 6.36 9.67 10.04
CA MET A 24 7.47 9.68 10.98
C MET A 24 8.35 8.42 10.85
N LEU A 25 7.73 7.25 10.71
CA LEU A 25 8.44 5.99 10.50
C LEU A 25 9.12 5.92 9.13
N GLY A 26 8.48 6.44 8.09
CA GLY A 26 9.08 6.55 6.76
C GLY A 26 10.37 7.38 6.79
N VAL A 27 10.33 8.55 7.43
CA VAL A 27 11.52 9.41 7.62
C VAL A 27 12.58 8.71 8.48
N ALA A 28 12.17 7.95 9.49
CA ALA A 28 13.08 7.16 10.34
C ALA A 28 13.70 5.93 9.64
N GLY A 29 13.28 5.61 8.41
CA GLY A 29 13.80 4.47 7.66
C GLY A 29 13.23 3.11 8.09
N ALA A 30 11.99 3.08 8.57
CA ALA A 30 11.29 1.83 8.83
C ALA A 30 11.25 0.96 7.56
N SER A 31 11.49 -0.34 7.73
CA SER A 31 11.71 -1.25 6.59
C SER A 31 10.41 -1.71 5.94
N PHE A 32 9.33 -1.79 6.73
CA PHE A 32 7.99 -2.15 6.27
C PHE A 32 6.93 -1.64 7.25
N VAL A 33 5.71 -1.53 6.75
CA VAL A 33 4.48 -1.37 7.55
C VAL A 33 3.47 -2.43 7.12
N ILE A 34 2.44 -2.64 7.94
CA ILE A 34 1.30 -3.48 7.57
C ILE A 34 0.20 -2.58 7.01
N CYS A 35 -0.49 -3.07 5.98
CA CYS A 35 -1.62 -2.37 5.40
C CYS A 35 -2.80 -3.32 5.16
N THR A 36 -4.01 -2.79 5.25
CA THR A 36 -5.27 -3.51 4.99
C THR A 36 -6.06 -2.85 3.86
N PRO A 37 -6.98 -3.58 3.19
CA PRO A 37 -7.83 -2.99 2.15
C PRO A 37 -8.66 -1.84 2.71
N GLY A 38 -8.40 -0.62 2.26
CA GLY A 38 -9.11 0.57 2.73
C GLY A 38 -8.83 0.96 4.18
N GLY A 39 -7.83 0.36 4.84
CA GLY A 39 -7.48 0.65 6.23
C GLY A 39 -8.39 -0.02 7.27
N ASP A 40 -9.44 -0.74 6.86
CA ASP A 40 -10.38 -1.41 7.75
C ASP A 40 -10.13 -2.92 7.80
N ASP A 41 -9.74 -3.45 8.95
CA ASP A 41 -9.72 -4.89 9.18
C ASP A 41 -11.01 -5.33 9.87
N ILE A 42 -11.96 -5.74 9.03
CA ILE A 42 -13.28 -6.21 9.45
C ILE A 42 -13.27 -7.49 10.30
N MET A 43 -12.15 -8.22 10.34
CA MET A 43 -12.03 -9.45 11.11
C MET A 43 -11.52 -9.15 12.52
N LEU A 44 -10.54 -8.25 12.63
CA LEU A 44 -9.88 -7.88 13.88
C LEU A 44 -10.52 -6.66 14.56
N ASN A 45 -11.47 -6.00 13.90
CA ASN A 45 -12.21 -4.83 14.39
C ASN A 45 -11.29 -3.68 14.82
N TYR A 46 -10.30 -3.37 13.98
CA TYR A 46 -9.35 -2.28 14.16
C TYR A 46 -9.03 -1.64 12.81
N GLN A 47 -8.52 -0.43 12.87
CA GLN A 47 -8.08 0.32 11.70
C GLN A 47 -6.56 0.26 11.61
N SER A 48 -6.04 0.09 10.40
CA SER A 48 -4.62 0.04 10.06
C SER A 48 -4.35 0.98 8.88
N ALA A 49 -3.08 1.12 8.47
CA ALA A 49 -2.76 1.83 7.24
C ALA A 49 -3.40 1.16 6.03
N SER A 50 -3.78 1.92 5.02
CA SER A 50 -4.32 1.40 3.77
C SER A 50 -3.23 1.12 2.74
N TYR A 51 -3.58 0.36 1.69
CA TYR A 51 -2.68 0.20 0.53
C TYR A 51 -2.32 1.53 -0.13
N HIS A 52 -3.24 2.51 -0.11
CA HIS A 52 -3.00 3.83 -0.70
C HIS A 52 -2.00 4.63 0.13
N ASP A 53 -2.01 4.48 1.46
CA ASP A 53 -1.07 5.20 2.33
C ASP A 53 0.37 4.76 2.09
N ALA A 54 0.61 3.47 1.83
CA ALA A 54 1.93 2.98 1.46
C ALA A 54 2.41 3.53 0.10
N LEU A 55 1.49 3.76 -0.85
CA LEU A 55 1.81 4.37 -2.14
C LEU A 55 2.11 5.86 -1.99
N TYR A 56 1.25 6.58 -1.25
CA TYR A 56 1.45 7.98 -0.89
C TYR A 56 2.82 8.19 -0.23
N LEU A 57 3.15 7.38 0.78
CA LEU A 57 4.42 7.51 1.51
C LEU A 57 5.62 7.32 0.57
N ARG A 58 5.55 6.32 -0.32
CA ARG A 58 6.59 6.07 -1.31
C ARG A 58 6.77 7.23 -2.28
N GLU A 59 5.68 7.79 -2.77
CA GLU A 59 5.72 8.94 -3.68
C GLU A 59 6.33 10.17 -3.00
N VAL A 60 5.84 10.53 -1.81
CA VAL A 60 6.29 11.73 -1.09
C VAL A 60 7.75 11.63 -0.64
N LEU A 61 8.21 10.46 -0.20
CA LEU A 61 9.57 10.25 0.28
C LEU A 61 10.54 9.73 -0.79
N GLY A 62 10.07 9.50 -2.03
CA GLY A 62 10.88 8.92 -3.10
C GLY A 62 11.37 7.50 -2.80
N LEU A 63 10.59 6.72 -2.05
CA LEU A 63 10.95 5.36 -1.67
C LEU A 63 10.50 4.35 -2.74
N ARG A 64 11.27 3.27 -2.86
CA ARG A 64 11.01 2.17 -3.79
C ARG A 64 10.56 0.91 -3.04
N PRO A 65 9.79 0.01 -3.67
CA PRO A 65 9.58 -1.34 -3.15
C PRO A 65 10.89 -2.13 -3.04
N ALA A 66 10.83 -3.36 -2.50
CA ALA A 66 11.96 -4.28 -2.59
C ALA A 66 12.32 -4.53 -4.07
N PRO A 67 13.61 -4.62 -4.45
CA PRO A 67 14.04 -4.66 -5.85
C PRO A 67 13.39 -5.79 -6.66
N GLU A 68 13.27 -6.98 -6.08
CA GLU A 68 12.66 -8.13 -6.74
C GLU A 68 11.16 -7.92 -7.00
N PHE A 69 10.49 -7.20 -6.11
CA PHE A 69 9.07 -6.87 -6.24
C PHE A 69 8.86 -5.73 -7.23
N GLU A 70 9.72 -4.72 -7.22
CA GLU A 70 9.71 -3.64 -8.20
C GLU A 70 9.89 -4.18 -9.63
N ASP A 71 10.90 -5.04 -9.84
CA ASP A 71 11.14 -5.71 -11.11
C ASP A 71 9.92 -6.52 -11.58
N TRP A 72 9.28 -7.25 -10.65
CA TRP A 72 8.08 -8.02 -10.97
C TRP A 72 6.91 -7.11 -11.35
N LEU A 73 6.65 -6.05 -10.57
CA LEU A 73 5.59 -5.09 -10.84
C LEU A 73 5.77 -4.40 -12.20
N SER A 74 7.00 -4.04 -12.55
CA SER A 74 7.34 -3.50 -13.87
C SER A 74 7.01 -4.51 -14.99
N ARG A 75 7.43 -5.77 -14.84
CA ARG A 75 7.18 -6.85 -15.83
C ARG A 75 5.70 -7.13 -16.06
N ILE A 76 4.87 -7.04 -15.02
CA ILE A 76 3.42 -7.26 -15.16
C ILE A 76 2.65 -6.00 -15.56
N GLY A 77 3.36 -4.88 -15.77
CA GLY A 77 2.78 -3.64 -16.27
C GLY A 77 2.07 -2.78 -15.22
N LEU A 78 2.39 -2.94 -13.94
CA LEU A 78 1.79 -2.15 -12.84
C LEU A 78 2.60 -0.91 -12.46
N LEU A 79 3.89 -0.86 -12.78
CA LEU A 79 4.74 0.33 -12.57
C LEU A 79 5.15 0.96 -13.89
N ASP A 80 5.18 2.28 -13.94
CA ASP A 80 5.83 3.03 -15.02
C ASP A 80 7.36 3.08 -14.84
N ASP A 81 8.05 3.69 -15.80
CA ASP A 81 9.51 3.81 -15.80
C ASP A 81 10.01 4.71 -14.64
N ALA A 82 9.14 5.57 -14.11
CA ALA A 82 9.42 6.38 -12.93
C ALA A 82 9.17 5.62 -11.61
N GLY A 83 8.65 4.39 -11.66
CA GLY A 83 8.31 3.55 -10.51
C GLY A 83 7.02 3.97 -9.80
N ALA A 84 6.18 4.77 -10.45
CA ALA A 84 4.83 5.09 -9.99
C ALA A 84 3.82 4.03 -10.49
N ILE A 85 2.71 3.88 -9.77
CA ILE A 85 1.63 2.96 -10.15
C ILE A 85 0.99 3.49 -11.44
N ARG A 86 0.90 2.63 -12.45
CA ARG A 86 0.23 2.98 -13.72
C ARG A 86 -1.27 3.11 -13.49
N ASP A 87 -1.85 4.14 -14.10
CA ASP A 87 -3.30 4.20 -14.21
C ASP A 87 -3.80 3.08 -15.12
N VAL A 88 -4.70 2.26 -14.59
CA VAL A 88 -5.24 1.09 -15.28
C VAL A 88 -6.59 1.46 -15.90
N THR A 89 -6.55 2.36 -16.89
CA THR A 89 -7.75 2.71 -17.66
C THR A 89 -7.91 1.74 -18.84
N GLY A 90 -8.95 0.91 -18.81
CA GLY A 90 -9.38 0.06 -19.94
C GLY A 90 -9.33 -1.45 -19.69
N THR A 91 -9.83 -2.24 -20.65
CA THR A 91 -10.02 -3.71 -20.56
C THR A 91 -8.79 -4.53 -20.94
N ALA A 92 -7.68 -3.87 -21.31
CA ALA A 92 -6.48 -4.50 -21.85
C ALA A 92 -5.37 -4.72 -20.81
N HIS A 93 -5.60 -4.41 -19.54
CA HIS A 93 -4.56 -4.57 -18.53
C HIS A 93 -4.31 -6.05 -18.21
N PRO A 94 -3.04 -6.51 -18.11
CA PRO A 94 -2.71 -7.92 -17.88
C PRO A 94 -3.44 -8.55 -16.68
N LEU A 95 -3.66 -7.79 -15.60
CA LEU A 95 -4.43 -8.28 -14.44
C LEU A 95 -5.93 -8.53 -14.71
N THR A 96 -6.53 -7.84 -15.69
CA THR A 96 -7.92 -8.11 -16.08
C THR A 96 -8.07 -9.45 -16.82
N ALA A 97 -6.97 -10.06 -17.28
CA ALA A 97 -6.99 -11.43 -17.79
C ALA A 97 -7.01 -12.45 -16.64
N ILE A 98 -6.20 -12.23 -15.59
CA ILE A 98 -6.15 -13.10 -14.39
C ILE A 98 -7.50 -13.15 -13.68
N GLY A 99 -8.16 -11.99 -13.52
CA GLY A 99 -9.50 -11.94 -12.90
C GLY A 99 -10.58 -12.69 -13.70
N ARG A 100 -10.40 -12.87 -15.02
CA ARG A 100 -11.33 -13.64 -15.85
C ARG A 100 -11.09 -15.15 -15.75
N GLU A 101 -9.84 -15.59 -15.62
CA GLU A 101 -9.52 -17.01 -15.42
C GLU A 101 -10.01 -17.54 -14.07
N LEU A 102 -9.96 -16.73 -13.00
CA LEU A 102 -10.44 -17.13 -11.67
C LEU A 102 -11.97 -17.12 -11.56
N ALA A 103 -12.67 -16.43 -12.45
CA ALA A 103 -14.13 -16.32 -12.48
C ALA A 103 -14.80 -17.33 -13.42
N ALA A 104 -14.02 -18.15 -14.15
CA ALA A 104 -14.47 -19.22 -15.05
C ALA A 104 -14.34 -20.59 -14.37
#